data_AF-A0A9P6BUJ7-F1
#
_entry.id   AF-A0A9P6BUJ7-F1
#
_cell.length_a   1.000
_cell.length_b   1.000
_cell.length_c   1.000
_cell.angle_alpha   90.00
_cell.angle_beta   90.00
_cell.angle_gamma   90.00
#
_symmetry.space_group_name_H-M   'P 1'
#
loop_
_entity.id
_entity.type
_entity.pdbx_description
1 polymer ?
#
loop_
_entity_poly.entity_id
_entity_poly.type
_entity_poly.pdbx_seq_one_letter_code
_entity_poly.pdbx_strand_id
1 'polypeptide(L)' 'LDWPSSSPNLNIIEHAWDQLDHLVCAHEALPQNQDELWAALQEEWDNISQEALDHLFDSMPYHVQAVINA' A
#
# COMPACT_ATOMS: atom_id res chain seq x y z
N LEU A 1 -7.45 6.95 -20.65
CA LEU A 1 -7.61 7.62 -19.34
C LEU A 1 -6.33 8.40 -19.13
N ASP A 2 -6.38 9.72 -19.34
CA ASP A 2 -5.24 10.60 -19.07
C ASP A 2 -5.19 10.83 -17.56
N TRP A 3 -4.26 10.14 -16.89
CA TRP A 3 -4.04 10.29 -15.46
C TRP A 3 -3.25 11.58 -15.20
N PRO A 4 -3.71 12.50 -14.34
CA PRO A 4 -2.98 13.72 -14.07
C PRO A 4 -1.68 13.40 -13.30
N SER A 5 -0.57 13.95 -13.76
CA SER A 5 0.81 13.64 -13.33
C SER A 5 1.17 14.04 -11.90
N SER A 6 0.21 14.41 -11.04
CA SER A 6 0.51 15.02 -9.73
C SER A 6 -0.51 14.69 -8.63
N SER A 7 -1.09 13.49 -8.67
CA SER A 7 -1.97 13.01 -7.60
C SER A 7 -1.39 11.77 -6.91
N PRO A 8 -0.34 11.91 -6.08
CA PRO A 8 0.24 10.79 -5.32
C PRO A 8 -0.80 10.13 -4.40
N ASN A 9 -1.78 10.90 -3.91
CA ASN A 9 -2.92 10.40 -3.12
C ASN A 9 -3.91 9.52 -3.90
N LEU A 10 -3.77 9.36 -5.23
CA LEU A 10 -4.62 8.49 -6.04
C LEU A 10 -3.97 7.14 -6.37
N ASN A 11 -2.72 6.94 -5.98
CA ASN A 11 -2.05 5.68 -6.27
C ASN A 11 -2.31 4.70 -5.11
N ILE A 12 -3.40 3.95 -5.21
CA ILE A 12 -3.76 2.82 -4.32
C ILE A 12 -2.56 1.89 -4.11
N ILE A 13 -1.73 1.73 -5.15
CA ILE A 13 -0.53 0.91 -5.11
C ILE A 13 0.50 1.48 -4.12
N GLU A 14 0.67 2.81 -4.02
CA GLU A 14 1.57 3.42 -3.02
C GLU A 14 1.05 3.20 -1.61
N HIS A 15 -0.27 3.29 -1.40
CA HIS A 15 -0.86 3.01 -0.08
C HIS A 15 -0.68 1.53 0.31
N ALA A 16 -0.82 0.61 -0.65
CA ALA A 16 -0.53 -0.80 -0.41
C ALA A 16 0.96 -1.05 -0.09
N TRP A 17 1.87 -0.35 -0.77
CA TRP A 17 3.30 -0.40 -0.47
C TRP A 17 3.65 0.15 0.91
N ASP A 18 3.07 1.28 1.32
CA ASP A 18 3.26 1.87 2.64
C ASP A 18 2.74 0.94 3.76
N GLN A 19 1.63 0.24 3.51
CA GLN A 19 1.12 -0.76 4.44
C GLN A 19 2.06 -1.99 4.54
N LEU A 20 2.55 -2.49 3.40
CA LEU A 20 3.53 -3.58 3.37
C LEU A 20 4.82 -3.22 4.10
N ASP A 21 5.35 -2.01 3.87
CA ASP A 21 6.59 -1.54 4.52
C ASP A 21 6.42 -1.49 6.05
N HIS A 22 5.28 -0.96 6.53
CA HIS A 22 4.97 -0.97 7.96
C HIS A 22 4.87 -2.38 8.55
N LEU A 23 4.27 -3.33 7.83
CA LEU A 23 4.14 -4.71 8.29
C LEU A 23 5.50 -5.41 8.39
N VAL A 24 6.34 -5.27 7.36
CA VAL A 24 7.70 -5.84 7.36
C VAL A 24 8.58 -5.18 8.43
N CYS A 25 8.46 -3.87 8.65
CA CYS A 25 9.17 -3.18 9.73
C CYS A 25 8.69 -3.56 11.13
N ALA A 26 7.47 -4.08 11.27
CA ALA A 26 6.92 -4.53 12.55
C ALA A 26 7.34 -5.95 12.93
N HIS A 27 8.04 -6.68 12.06
CA HIS A 27 8.58 -8.00 12.36
C HIS A 27 9.56 -7.97 13.55
N GLU A 28 9.51 -8.99 14.40
CA GLU A 28 10.44 -9.12 15.54
C GLU A 28 11.91 -9.21 15.07
N ALA A 29 12.13 -9.80 13.89
CA ALA A 29 13.43 -9.87 13.24
C ALA A 29 13.35 -9.19 11.88
N LEU A 30 14.07 -8.07 11.73
CA LEU A 30 14.17 -7.39 10.44
C LEU A 30 14.98 -8.25 9.45
N PRO A 31 14.54 -8.33 8.18
CA PRO A 31 15.27 -9.05 7.14
C PRO A 31 16.67 -8.44 6.94
N GLN A 32 17.70 -9.29 6.93
CA GLN A 32 19.10 -8.87 6.84
C GLN A 32 19.69 -9.03 5.44
N ASN A 33 19.01 -9.75 4.56
CA ASN A 33 19.40 -9.95 3.17
C ASN A 33 18.20 -9.87 2.23
N GLN A 34 18.48 -9.86 0.93
CA GLN A 34 17.45 -9.69 -0.09
C GLN A 34 16.46 -10.85 -0.15
N ASP A 35 16.90 -12.08 0.13
CA ASP A 35 16.03 -13.26 0.11
C ASP A 35 15.06 -13.25 1.30
N GLU A 36 15.54 -12.88 2.49
CA GLU A 36 14.71 -12.69 3.68
C GLU A 36 13.70 -11.55 3.48
N LEU A 37 14.13 -10.43 2.87
CA LEU A 37 13.23 -9.32 2.58
C LEU A 37 12.13 -9.75 1.60
N TRP A 38 12.50 -10.50 0.56
CA TRP A 38 11.53 -11.00 -0.41
C TRP A 38 10.54 -11.96 0.25
N ALA A 39 11.02 -12.88 1.10
CA ALA A 39 10.16 -13.80 1.83
C ALA A 39 9.19 -13.07 2.78
N ALA A 40 9.68 -12.09 3.55
CA ALA A 40 8.85 -11.29 4.45
C ALA A 40 7.79 -10.48 3.69
N LEU A 41 8.15 -9.89 2.54
CA LEU A 41 7.19 -9.19 1.69
C LEU A 41 6.10 -10.13 1.16
N GLN A 42 6.44 -11.36 0.77
CA GLN A 42 5.46 -12.34 0.30
C GLN A 42 4.52 -12.79 1.42
N GLU A 43 5.08 -13.07 2.61
CA GLU A 43 4.29 -13.45 3.78
C GLU A 43 3.31 -12.35 4.19
N GLU A 44 3.79 -11.10 4.31
CA GLU A 44 2.93 -9.98 4.67
C GLU A 44 1.90 -9.66 3.60
N TRP A 45 2.26 -9.79 2.31
CA TRP A 45 1.32 -9.63 1.22
C TRP A 45 0.17 -10.64 1.29
N ASP A 46 0.47 -11.92 1.57
CA ASP A 46 -0.54 -12.96 1.73
C ASP A 46 -1.38 -12.78 3.01
N ASN A 47 -0.84 -12.09 4.03
CA ASN A 47 -1.55 -11.76 5.27
C ASN A 47 -2.48 -10.55 5.16
N ILE A 48 -2.34 -9.70 4.14
CA ILE A 48 -3.26 -8.58 3.91
C ILE A 48 -4.65 -9.15 3.62
N SER A 49 -5.61 -8.81 4.48
CA SER A 49 -6.98 -9.27 4.29
C SER A 49 -7.64 -8.60 3.08
N GLN A 50 -8.53 -9.33 2.42
CA GLN A 50 -9.35 -8.77 1.35
C GLN A 50 -10.15 -7.55 1.82
N GLU A 51 -10.59 -7.54 3.09
CA GLU A 51 -11.29 -6.41 3.71
C GLU A 51 -10.40 -5.15 3.77
N ALA A 52 -9.10 -5.29 4.06
CA ALA A 52 -8.17 -4.17 4.04
C ALA A 52 -8.00 -3.60 2.62
N LEU A 53 -7.94 -4.47 1.61
CA LEU A 53 -7.90 -4.05 0.20
C LEU A 53 -9.20 -3.37 -0.21
N ASP A 54 -10.35 -3.93 0.16
CA ASP A 54 -11.67 -3.37 -0.17
C ASP A 54 -11.84 -1.98 0.46
N HIS A 55 -11.39 -1.79 1.71
CA HIS A 55 -11.35 -0.47 2.35
C HIS A 55 -10.45 0.54 1.62
N LEU A 56 -9.32 0.08 1.07
CA LEU A 56 -8.43 0.90 0.25
C LEU A 56 -9.08 1.33 -1.08
N PHE A 57 -9.89 0.45 -1.67
CA PHE A 57 -10.67 0.80 -2.87
C PHE A 57 -11.85 1.73 -2.52
N ASP A 58 -12.53 1.50 -1.40
CA ASP A 58 -13.65 2.33 -0.94
C ASP A 58 -13.24 3.74 -0.55
N SER A 59 -11.97 3.97 -0.17
CA SER A 59 -11.45 5.31 0.11
C SER A 59 -11.16 6.12 -1.17
N MET A 60 -11.07 5.49 -2.35
CA MET A 60 -10.71 6.17 -3.60
C MET A 60 -11.58 7.36 -3.97
N PRO A 61 -12.92 7.31 -3.87
CA PRO A 61 -13.76 8.48 -4.15
C PRO A 61 -13.40 9.67 -3.27
N TYR A 62 -13.01 9.44 -2.02
CA TYR A 62 -12.58 10.48 -1.10
C TYR A 62 -11.23 11.08 -1.52
N HIS A 63 -10.26 10.25 -1.92
CA HIS A 63 -8.97 10.71 -2.43
C HIS A 63 -9.12 11.51 -3.74
N VAL A 64 -10.00 11.07 -4.65
CA VAL A 64 -10.34 11.79 -5.88
C VAL A 64 -10.97 13.15 -5.55
N GLN A 65 -11.89 13.20 -4.60
CA GLN A 65 -12.51 14.45 -4.19
C GLN A 65 -11.50 15.41 -3.53
N ALA A 66 -10.58 14.89 -2.71
CA ALA A 66 -9.52 15.68 -2.08
C ALA A 66 -8.60 16.33 -3.13
N VAL A 67 -8.29 15.63 -4.22
CA VAL A 67 -7.53 16.18 -5.35
C VAL A 67 -8.32 17.22 -6.12
N ILE A 68 -9.61 17.00 -6.36
CA ILE A 68 -10.48 17.97 -7.07
C ILE A 68 -10.61 19.28 -6.27
N ASN A 69 -10.57 19.20 -4.95
CA ASN A 69 -10.70 20.35 -4.05
C ASN A 69 -9.36 21.07 -3.75
N ALA A 70 -8.23 20.55 -4.23
CA ALA A 70 -6.90 21.12 -4.05
C ALA A 70 -6.57 22.19 -5.12
#